data_AF-A0A8J3E8K4-F1
#
_entry.id   AF-A0A8J3E8K4-F1
#
_cell.length_a   1.000
_cell.length_b   1.000
_cell.length_c   1.000
_cell.angle_alpha   90.00
_cell.angle_beta   90.00
_cell.angle_gamma   90.00
#
_symmetry.space_group_name_H-M   'P 1'
#
loop_
_entity.id
_entity.type
_entity.pdbx_description
1 polymer ?
#
loop_
_entity_poly.entity_id
_entity_poly.type
_entity_poly.pdbx_seq_one_letter_code
_entity_poly.pdbx_strand_id
1 'polypeptide(L)'
;MSQQDNDIISMSDLLVTLIKHIKLWLVIVVLGVILSIVYGVKHQDNYEFSANLLGPSYISEGTAHWVMDKSELSNLIGVYYKQYQDANANDFFINKVQFDADKLQLNIKAKKDQNEQVITLLNEFIDYAQTQEQYKTTISNWQENVEFGLKQLQQQNKVYADTVKQFQHNIETLSQTKDLATVNGQALLNNLSNTILSYQSQMFGNDIKIQHYKSQLQTLNKKILLLGGVIKSYKPIGLTSPVIVILGIILSLVLATIIVFIIEFIKNLRQEVKQKLAK
;
A
#
# COMPACT_ATOMS: atom_id res chain seq x y z
N MET A 1 39.21 -51.33 -47.34
CA MET A 1 38.54 -51.15 -46.02
C MET A 1 38.62 -49.68 -45.69
N SER A 2 37.50 -48.99 -45.85
CA SER A 2 37.37 -47.55 -45.64
C SER A 2 37.35 -47.25 -44.15
N GLN A 3 38.45 -46.67 -43.64
CA GLN A 3 38.42 -45.98 -42.36
C GLN A 3 37.54 -44.74 -42.53
N GLN A 4 36.31 -44.91 -42.09
CA GLN A 4 35.40 -43.83 -41.75
C GLN A 4 35.88 -43.32 -40.38
N ASP A 5 37.06 -42.67 -40.36
CA ASP A 5 37.53 -41.99 -39.18
C ASP A 5 36.59 -40.81 -38.95
N ASN A 6 35.76 -41.00 -37.93
CA ASN A 6 34.68 -40.11 -37.59
C ASN A 6 35.20 -38.68 -37.46
N ASP A 7 34.54 -37.75 -38.17
CA ASP A 7 34.61 -36.30 -37.99
C ASP A 7 34.08 -35.90 -36.59
N ILE A 8 34.68 -36.43 -35.53
CA ILE A 8 34.44 -36.01 -34.16
C ILE A 8 35.44 -34.90 -33.91
N ILE A 9 34.96 -33.65 -34.01
CA ILE A 9 35.69 -32.48 -33.56
C ILE A 9 36.09 -32.72 -32.10
N SER A 10 37.37 -32.98 -31.85
CA SER A 10 37.87 -33.20 -30.50
C SER A 10 37.85 -31.88 -29.72
N MET A 11 37.55 -31.94 -28.42
CA MET A 11 37.59 -30.75 -27.56
C MET A 11 38.99 -30.09 -27.56
N SER A 12 40.03 -30.88 -27.85
CA SER A 12 41.40 -30.42 -28.09
C SER A 12 41.51 -29.49 -29.30
N ASP A 13 40.88 -29.82 -30.43
CA ASP A 13 40.95 -29.02 -31.66
C ASP A 13 40.20 -27.70 -31.51
N LEU A 14 39.10 -27.69 -30.74
CA LEU A 14 38.42 -26.46 -30.33
C LEU A 14 39.37 -25.54 -29.54
N LEU A 15 40.10 -26.08 -28.56
CA LEU A 15 41.06 -25.32 -27.75
C LEU A 15 42.23 -24.78 -28.58
N VAL A 16 42.80 -25.59 -29.48
CA VAL A 16 43.89 -25.17 -30.37
C VAL A 16 43.44 -24.03 -31.28
N THR A 17 42.23 -24.13 -31.84
CA THR A 17 41.64 -23.07 -32.67
C THR A 17 41.50 -21.76 -31.90
N LEU A 18 41.05 -21.85 -30.64
CA LEU A 18 40.89 -20.70 -29.76
C LEU A 18 42.24 -20.05 -29.42
N ILE A 19 43.27 -20.85 -29.12
CA ILE A 19 44.65 -20.38 -28.87
C ILE A 19 45.23 -19.69 -30.11
N LYS A 20 45.02 -20.26 -31.30
CA LYS A 20 45.48 -19.68 -32.58
C LYS A 20 44.90 -18.29 -32.83
N HIS A 21 43.70 -18.01 -32.33
CA HIS A 21 42.99 -16.75 -32.52
C HIS A 21 42.80 -15.96 -31.21
N ILE A 22 43.65 -16.23 -30.21
CA ILE A 22 43.51 -15.66 -28.86
C ILE A 22 43.49 -14.13 -28.84
N LYS A 23 44.26 -13.48 -29.73
CA LYS A 23 44.27 -12.01 -29.84
C LYS A 23 42.92 -11.45 -30.26
N LEU A 24 42.30 -12.07 -31.27
CA LEU A 24 40.98 -11.67 -31.76
C LEU A 24 39.91 -11.95 -30.69
N TRP A 25 39.96 -13.14 -30.09
CA TRP A 25 39.07 -13.52 -29.00
C TRP A 25 39.13 -12.49 -27.87
N LEU A 26 40.34 -12.14 -27.41
CA LEU A 26 40.56 -11.18 -26.33
C LEU A 26 40.04 -9.79 -26.69
N VAL A 27 40.26 -9.30 -27.92
CA VAL A 27 39.73 -8.01 -28.38
C VAL A 27 38.19 -7.98 -28.32
N ILE A 28 37.52 -9.04 -28.79
CA ILE A 28 36.06 -9.14 -28.77
C ILE A 28 35.54 -9.17 -27.33
N VAL A 29 36.18 -9.98 -26.46
CA VAL A 29 35.81 -10.04 -25.04
C VAL A 29 35.96 -8.68 -24.39
N VAL A 30 37.12 -8.02 -24.53
CA VAL A 30 37.37 -6.69 -23.94
C VAL A 30 36.35 -5.67 -24.44
N LEU A 31 36.05 -5.66 -25.74
CA LEU A 31 35.02 -4.77 -26.30
C LEU A 31 33.64 -5.04 -25.69
N GLY A 32 33.24 -6.31 -25.59
CA GLY A 32 31.97 -6.72 -25.01
C GLY A 32 31.86 -6.39 -23.52
N VAL A 33 32.94 -6.55 -22.75
CA VAL A 33 33.02 -6.15 -21.34
C VAL A 33 32.85 -4.63 -21.21
N ILE A 34 33.55 -3.82 -22.01
CA ILE A 34 33.42 -2.36 -21.99
C ILE A 34 31.98 -1.94 -22.31
N LEU A 35 31.36 -2.52 -23.34
CA LEU A 35 29.96 -2.25 -23.69
C LEU A 35 29.00 -2.62 -22.56
N SER A 36 29.24 -3.76 -21.91
CA SER A 36 28.43 -4.22 -20.77
C SER A 36 28.54 -3.28 -19.57
N ILE A 37 29.74 -2.78 -19.27
CA ILE A 37 29.97 -1.79 -18.21
C ILE A 37 29.26 -0.48 -18.55
N VAL A 38 29.44 0.04 -19.77
CA VAL A 38 28.80 1.29 -20.21
C VAL A 38 27.27 1.18 -20.14
N TYR A 39 26.72 0.04 -20.58
CA TYR A 39 25.29 -0.22 -20.52
C TYR A 39 24.80 -0.34 -19.07
N GLY A 40 25.53 -1.07 -18.21
CA GLY A 40 25.20 -1.19 -16.78
C GLY A 40 25.21 0.14 -16.03
N VAL A 41 26.16 1.03 -16.35
CA VAL A 41 26.22 2.39 -15.75
C VAL A 41 25.06 3.27 -16.23
N LYS A 42 24.62 3.13 -17.48
CA LYS A 42 23.46 3.85 -18.01
C LYS A 42 22.12 3.26 -17.59
N HIS A 43 22.11 1.98 -17.20
CA HIS A 43 20.90 1.30 -16.75
C HIS A 43 20.41 1.93 -15.45
N GLN A 44 19.11 2.22 -15.41
CA GLN A 44 18.45 2.74 -14.22
C GLN A 44 17.71 1.59 -13.55
N ASP A 45 18.15 1.27 -12.33
CA ASP A 45 17.51 0.24 -11.53
C ASP A 45 16.04 0.60 -11.22
N ASN A 46 15.19 -0.42 -11.30
CA ASN A 46 13.80 -0.31 -10.88
C ASN A 46 13.69 -0.56 -9.38
N TYR A 47 12.81 0.19 -8.73
CA TYR A 47 12.46 0.06 -7.33
C TYR A 47 10.96 -0.17 -7.22
N GLU A 48 10.58 -0.95 -6.22
CA GLU A 48 9.20 -1.03 -5.77
C GLU A 48 8.92 0.15 -4.85
N PHE A 49 7.91 0.92 -5.19
CA PHE A 49 7.32 1.97 -4.36
C PHE A 49 6.00 1.44 -3.84
N SER A 50 5.73 1.71 -2.58
CA SER A 50 4.53 1.23 -1.93
C SER A 50 3.90 2.28 -1.03
N ALA A 51 2.58 2.29 -0.96
CA ALA A 51 1.82 3.23 -0.16
C ALA A 51 0.74 2.46 0.59
N ASN A 52 0.89 2.40 1.92
CA ASN A 52 -0.09 1.78 2.80
C ASN A 52 -1.20 2.78 3.07
N LEU A 53 -2.44 2.42 2.75
CA LEU A 53 -3.58 3.28 2.95
C LEU A 53 -4.13 3.10 4.37
N LEU A 54 -4.61 4.18 4.95
CA LEU A 54 -5.38 4.18 6.19
C LEU A 54 -6.72 4.85 5.94
N GLY A 55 -7.77 4.25 6.49
CA GLY A 55 -9.12 4.76 6.33
C GLY A 55 -9.44 6.01 7.13
N PRO A 56 -10.67 6.51 6.99
CA PRO A 56 -11.20 7.52 7.89
C PRO A 56 -11.21 7.01 9.33
N SER A 57 -10.81 7.85 10.27
CA SER A 57 -10.61 7.48 11.68
C SER A 57 -10.96 8.59 12.64
N TYR A 58 -11.11 8.24 13.91
CA TYR A 58 -11.27 9.19 15.03
C TYR A 58 -10.45 8.68 16.22
N ILE A 59 -10.23 9.54 17.22
CA ILE A 59 -9.53 9.17 18.45
C ILE A 59 -10.57 8.94 19.55
N SER A 60 -10.46 7.82 20.24
CA SER A 60 -11.22 7.53 21.45
C SER A 60 -10.28 6.88 22.46
N GLU A 61 -10.33 7.34 23.71
CA GLU A 61 -9.54 6.76 24.82
C GLU A 61 -8.02 6.71 24.54
N GLY A 62 -7.52 7.66 23.74
CA GLY A 62 -6.11 7.73 23.35
C GLY A 62 -5.70 6.79 22.22
N THR A 63 -6.62 5.99 21.67
CA THR A 63 -6.39 5.10 20.53
C THR A 63 -7.13 5.55 19.28
N ALA A 64 -6.57 5.24 18.11
CA ALA A 64 -7.24 5.47 16.84
C ALA A 64 -8.26 4.36 16.54
N HIS A 65 -9.47 4.76 16.19
CA HIS A 65 -10.56 3.88 15.76
C HIS A 65 -10.95 4.22 14.32
N TRP A 66 -11.30 3.19 13.55
CA TRP A 66 -11.68 3.35 12.15
C TRP A 66 -13.18 3.58 12.03
N VAL A 67 -13.57 4.55 11.20
CA VAL A 67 -14.97 4.81 10.84
C VAL A 67 -15.53 3.67 9.98
N MET A 68 -14.66 3.06 9.19
CA MET A 68 -14.94 1.98 8.25
C MET A 68 -14.04 0.80 8.58
N ASP A 69 -14.57 -0.42 8.53
CA ASP A 69 -13.75 -1.60 8.74
C ASP A 69 -12.74 -1.80 7.59
N LYS A 70 -11.69 -2.60 7.83
CA LYS A 70 -10.63 -2.78 6.83
C LYS A 70 -11.13 -3.46 5.56
N SER A 71 -12.09 -4.39 5.67
CA SER A 71 -12.65 -5.14 4.55
C SER A 71 -13.51 -4.28 3.63
N GLU A 72 -14.39 -3.47 4.19
CA GLU A 72 -15.24 -2.52 3.48
C GLU A 72 -14.38 -1.49 2.76
N LEU A 73 -13.37 -0.94 3.44
CA LEU A 73 -12.43 -0.02 2.82
C LEU A 73 -11.65 -0.69 1.69
N SER A 74 -11.15 -1.90 1.90
CA SER A 74 -10.44 -2.67 0.88
C SER A 74 -11.30 -2.92 -0.37
N ASN A 75 -12.56 -3.33 -0.18
CA ASN A 75 -13.50 -3.54 -1.26
C ASN A 75 -13.78 -2.23 -2.03
N LEU A 76 -14.02 -1.13 -1.32
CA LEU A 76 -14.27 0.17 -1.93
C LEU A 76 -13.08 0.67 -2.73
N ILE A 77 -11.89 0.66 -2.13
CA ILE A 77 -10.65 1.06 -2.81
C ILE A 77 -10.38 0.17 -4.01
N GLY A 78 -10.64 -1.13 -3.92
CA GLY A 78 -10.49 -2.06 -5.04
C GLY A 78 -11.40 -1.72 -6.22
N VAL A 79 -12.65 -1.33 -5.95
CA VAL A 79 -13.59 -0.86 -6.98
C VAL A 79 -13.11 0.46 -7.59
N TYR A 80 -12.77 1.44 -6.75
CA TYR A 80 -12.31 2.75 -7.22
C TYR A 80 -11.01 2.68 -7.99
N TYR A 81 -10.10 1.80 -7.57
CA TYR A 81 -8.85 1.54 -8.26
C TYR A 81 -9.09 1.04 -9.69
N LYS A 82 -9.99 0.06 -9.87
CA LYS A 82 -10.37 -0.42 -11.21
C LYS A 82 -11.00 0.68 -12.05
N GLN A 83 -11.94 1.44 -11.49
CA GLN A 83 -12.59 2.55 -12.19
C GLN A 83 -11.59 3.64 -12.61
N TYR A 84 -10.66 3.98 -11.71
CA TYR A 84 -9.60 4.95 -12.00
C TYR A 84 -8.64 4.44 -13.07
N GLN A 85 -8.29 3.16 -13.04
CA GLN A 85 -7.48 2.53 -14.08
C GLN A 85 -8.19 2.53 -15.44
N ASP A 86 -9.47 2.18 -15.49
CA ASP A 86 -10.27 2.16 -16.71
C ASP A 86 -10.42 3.56 -17.31
N ALA A 87 -10.64 4.58 -16.47
CA ALA A 87 -10.71 5.98 -16.89
C ALA A 87 -9.38 6.52 -17.43
N ASN A 88 -8.26 5.95 -16.98
CA ASN A 88 -6.91 6.35 -17.35
C ASN A 88 -6.16 5.26 -18.13
N ALA A 89 -6.88 4.42 -18.90
CA ALA A 89 -6.30 3.23 -19.54
C ALA A 89 -5.08 3.50 -20.44
N ASN A 90 -4.98 4.72 -20.98
CA ASN A 90 -3.86 5.15 -21.82
C ASN A 90 -2.62 5.61 -21.03
N ASP A 91 -2.71 5.78 -19.72
CA ASP A 91 -1.59 6.16 -18.87
C ASP A 91 -0.70 4.94 -18.61
N PHE A 92 0.59 5.09 -18.93
CA PHE A 92 1.56 4.00 -18.79
C PHE A 92 1.88 3.65 -17.33
N PHE A 93 1.84 4.62 -16.41
CA PHE A 93 2.15 4.42 -15.01
C PHE A 93 0.99 3.79 -14.25
N ILE A 94 -0.26 4.20 -14.51
CA ILE A 94 -1.40 3.62 -13.77
C ILE A 94 -1.52 2.11 -14.00
N ASN A 95 -1.21 1.65 -15.21
CA ASN A 95 -1.21 0.23 -15.58
C ASN A 95 -0.12 -0.59 -14.88
N LYS A 96 0.85 0.06 -14.24
CA LYS A 96 1.88 -0.59 -13.41
C LYS A 96 1.58 -0.56 -11.93
N VAL A 97 0.61 0.25 -11.50
CA VAL A 97 0.13 0.21 -10.12
C VAL A 97 -0.54 -1.15 -9.90
N GLN A 98 -0.42 -1.69 -8.70
CA GLN A 98 -1.07 -2.91 -8.26
C GLN A 98 -1.66 -2.65 -6.88
N PHE A 99 -2.94 -2.93 -6.71
CA PHE A 99 -3.60 -2.85 -5.41
C PHE A 99 -3.60 -4.22 -4.72
N ASP A 100 -2.98 -4.28 -3.54
CA ASP A 100 -3.02 -5.43 -2.63
C ASP A 100 -4.14 -5.19 -1.60
N ALA A 101 -5.28 -5.87 -1.82
CA ALA A 101 -6.48 -5.75 -1.01
C ALA A 101 -6.30 -6.23 0.45
N ASP A 102 -5.46 -7.25 0.67
CA ASP A 102 -5.23 -7.82 2.00
C ASP A 102 -4.39 -6.87 2.86
N LYS A 103 -3.41 -6.21 2.24
CA LYS A 103 -2.56 -5.22 2.91
C LYS A 103 -3.11 -3.81 2.88
N LEU A 104 -4.13 -3.55 2.06
CA LEU A 104 -4.64 -2.20 1.76
C LEU A 104 -3.50 -1.29 1.26
N GLN A 105 -2.77 -1.78 0.27
CA GLN A 105 -1.51 -1.19 -0.17
C GLN A 105 -1.49 -1.03 -1.69
N LEU A 106 -1.04 0.13 -2.16
CA LEU A 106 -0.73 0.35 -3.57
C LEU A 106 0.75 0.14 -3.80
N ASN A 107 1.10 -0.65 -4.82
CA ASN A 107 2.48 -0.95 -5.19
C ASN A 107 2.72 -0.54 -6.65
N ILE A 108 3.88 0.04 -6.94
CA ILE A 108 4.28 0.36 -8.31
C ILE A 108 5.78 0.15 -8.49
N LYS A 109 6.14 -0.43 -9.63
CA LYS A 109 7.53 -0.65 -10.03
C LYS A 109 7.96 0.47 -10.97
N ALA A 110 8.87 1.31 -10.51
CA ALA A 110 9.33 2.48 -11.25
C ALA A 110 10.83 2.72 -11.04
N LYS A 111 11.44 3.54 -11.90
CA LYS A 111 12.84 3.93 -11.76
C LYS A 111 13.02 4.93 -10.63
N LYS A 112 14.25 5.03 -10.11
CA LYS A 112 14.57 5.95 -9.00
C LYS A 112 14.24 7.42 -9.30
N ASP A 113 14.48 7.87 -10.53
CA ASP A 113 14.21 9.25 -10.99
C ASP A 113 12.72 9.54 -11.20
N GLN A 114 11.87 8.51 -11.20
CA GLN A 114 10.42 8.64 -11.35
C GLN A 114 9.69 8.77 -10.00
N ASN A 115 10.40 8.96 -8.89
CA ASN A 115 9.83 9.03 -7.54
C ASN A 115 8.72 10.09 -7.42
N GLU A 116 8.93 11.29 -7.96
CA GLU A 116 7.94 12.36 -7.90
C GLU A 116 6.67 12.01 -8.70
N GLN A 117 6.84 11.42 -9.88
CA GLN A 117 5.71 10.98 -10.72
C GLN A 117 4.88 9.91 -10.01
N VAL A 118 5.55 8.97 -9.33
CA VAL A 118 4.89 7.95 -8.50
C VAL A 118 4.10 8.59 -7.36
N ILE A 119 4.72 9.52 -6.62
CA ILE A 119 4.05 10.20 -5.51
C ILE A 119 2.82 10.96 -6.00
N THR A 120 2.94 11.70 -7.10
CA THR A 120 1.82 12.43 -7.70
C THR A 120 0.68 11.50 -8.09
N LEU A 121 0.98 10.43 -8.84
CA LEU A 121 -0.04 9.46 -9.27
C LEU A 121 -0.79 8.82 -8.10
N LEU A 122 -0.06 8.41 -7.05
CA LEU A 122 -0.68 7.78 -5.88
C LEU A 122 -1.55 8.77 -5.11
N ASN A 123 -1.11 10.04 -4.99
CA ASN A 123 -1.93 11.09 -4.37
C ASN A 123 -3.18 11.41 -5.20
N GLU A 124 -3.05 11.50 -6.54
CA GLU A 124 -4.19 11.72 -7.44
C GLU A 124 -5.23 10.60 -7.33
N PHE A 125 -4.79 9.35 -7.24
CA PHE A 125 -5.69 8.23 -6.99
C PHE A 125 -6.38 8.33 -5.63
N ILE A 126 -5.66 8.71 -4.58
CA ILE A 126 -6.23 8.88 -3.24
C ILE A 126 -7.26 10.01 -3.23
N ASP A 127 -6.96 11.14 -3.87
CA ASP A 127 -7.89 12.26 -4.00
C ASP A 127 -9.14 11.81 -4.78
N TYR A 128 -8.96 11.08 -5.89
CA TYR A 128 -10.07 10.47 -6.63
C TYR A 128 -10.92 9.56 -5.72
N ALA A 129 -10.32 8.66 -4.95
CA ALA A 129 -11.03 7.75 -4.06
C ALA A 129 -11.82 8.51 -2.98
N GLN A 130 -11.26 9.59 -2.42
CA GLN A 130 -11.92 10.44 -1.44
C GLN A 130 -13.08 11.26 -2.04
N THR A 131 -13.07 11.48 -3.36
CA THR A 131 -14.17 12.19 -4.04
C THR A 131 -15.39 11.31 -4.31
N GLN A 132 -15.25 9.98 -4.21
CA GLN A 132 -16.33 9.04 -4.52
C GLN A 132 -17.52 9.18 -3.57
N GLU A 133 -18.72 9.11 -4.13
CA GLU A 133 -19.97 9.33 -3.39
C GLU A 133 -20.13 8.33 -2.25
N GLN A 134 -19.95 7.03 -2.53
CA GLN A 134 -20.12 6.00 -1.52
C GLN A 134 -19.14 6.17 -0.34
N TYR A 135 -17.88 6.53 -0.60
CA TYR A 135 -16.91 6.86 0.46
C TYR A 135 -17.40 8.04 1.34
N LYS A 136 -17.83 9.14 0.70
CA LYS A 136 -18.35 10.32 1.42
C LYS A 136 -19.61 9.99 2.23
N THR A 137 -20.53 9.23 1.64
CA THR A 137 -21.79 8.85 2.28
C THR A 137 -21.57 7.96 3.47
N THR A 138 -20.67 6.97 3.42
CA THR A 138 -20.35 6.14 4.60
C THR A 138 -19.86 7.00 5.77
N ILE A 139 -18.97 7.96 5.51
CA ILE A 139 -18.45 8.86 6.55
C ILE A 139 -19.55 9.80 7.07
N SER A 140 -20.38 10.35 6.18
CA SER A 140 -21.50 11.22 6.57
C SER A 140 -22.51 10.48 7.44
N ASN A 141 -22.92 9.28 7.04
CA ASN A 141 -23.85 8.44 7.80
C ASN A 141 -23.30 8.09 9.17
N TRP A 142 -22.01 7.76 9.26
CA TRP A 142 -21.35 7.54 10.54
C TRP A 142 -21.41 8.79 11.42
N GLN A 143 -21.07 9.96 10.87
CA GLN A 143 -21.09 11.23 11.60
C GLN A 143 -22.50 11.57 12.09
N GLU A 144 -23.51 11.44 11.22
CA GLU A 144 -24.91 11.67 11.56
C GLU A 144 -25.42 10.75 12.66
N ASN A 145 -25.02 9.47 12.65
CA ASN A 145 -25.36 8.52 13.70
C ASN A 145 -24.75 8.92 15.05
N VAL A 146 -23.49 9.39 15.07
CA VAL A 146 -22.83 9.89 16.28
C VAL A 146 -23.52 11.16 16.79
N GLU A 147 -23.85 12.10 15.90
CA GLU A 147 -24.58 13.33 16.25
C GLU A 147 -25.99 13.04 16.76
N PHE A 148 -26.67 12.06 16.19
CA PHE A 148 -27.99 11.62 16.63
C PHE A 148 -27.93 11.05 18.05
N GLY A 149 -26.97 10.15 18.32
CA GLY A 149 -26.75 9.60 19.67
C GLY A 149 -26.42 10.69 20.69
N LEU A 150 -25.58 11.65 20.32
CA LEU A 150 -25.28 12.83 21.14
C LEU A 150 -26.54 13.63 21.49
N LYS A 151 -27.38 13.95 20.50
CA LYS A 151 -28.64 14.70 20.70
C LYS A 151 -29.61 13.93 21.58
N GLN A 152 -29.74 12.61 21.40
CA GLN A 152 -30.61 11.78 22.25
C GLN A 152 -30.18 11.82 23.72
N LEU A 153 -28.90 11.65 24.01
CA LEU A 153 -28.38 11.69 25.38
C LEU A 153 -28.56 13.08 26.02
N GLN A 154 -28.33 14.15 25.26
CA GLN A 154 -28.57 15.52 25.74
C GLN A 154 -30.04 15.76 26.08
N GLN A 155 -30.96 15.26 25.24
CA GLN A 155 -32.39 15.36 25.48
C GLN A 155 -32.82 14.53 26.71
N GLN A 156 -32.28 13.32 26.88
CA GLN A 156 -32.51 12.51 28.08
C GLN A 156 -32.03 13.21 29.35
N ASN A 157 -30.83 13.80 29.33
CA ASN A 157 -30.31 14.55 30.48
C ASN A 157 -31.17 15.76 30.82
N LYS A 158 -31.72 16.45 29.81
CA LYS A 158 -32.69 17.53 30.03
C LYS A 158 -33.94 17.03 30.76
N VAL A 159 -34.53 15.92 30.30
CA VAL A 159 -35.71 15.31 30.93
C VAL A 159 -35.41 14.86 32.37
N TYR A 160 -34.26 14.24 32.62
CA TYR A 160 -33.84 13.85 33.97
C TYR A 160 -33.62 15.06 34.87
N ALA A 161 -32.99 16.11 34.37
CA ALA A 161 -32.78 17.34 35.13
C ALA A 161 -34.10 18.00 35.54
N ASP A 162 -35.07 18.07 34.61
CA ASP A 162 -36.39 18.64 34.89
C ASP A 162 -37.18 17.78 35.89
N THR A 163 -37.08 16.45 35.77
CA THR A 163 -37.69 15.49 36.70
C THR A 163 -37.09 15.58 38.11
N VAL A 164 -35.75 15.69 38.21
CA VAL A 164 -35.05 15.89 39.49
C VAL A 164 -35.52 17.19 40.16
N LYS A 165 -35.63 18.30 39.42
CA LYS A 165 -36.15 19.57 39.96
C LYS A 165 -37.58 19.43 40.49
N GLN A 166 -38.44 18.71 39.78
CA GLN A 166 -39.80 18.44 40.24
C GLN A 166 -39.82 17.64 41.55
N PHE A 167 -39.00 16.59 41.65
CA PHE A 167 -38.92 15.81 42.89
C PHE A 167 -38.30 16.59 44.05
N GLN A 168 -37.31 17.45 43.79
CA GLN A 168 -36.76 18.36 44.79
C GLN A 168 -37.83 19.31 45.33
N HIS A 169 -38.65 19.90 44.45
CA HIS A 169 -39.77 20.74 44.86
C HIS A 169 -40.83 19.99 45.68
N ASN A 170 -41.12 18.73 45.32
CA ASN A 170 -42.04 17.88 46.08
C ASN A 170 -41.50 17.56 47.48
N ILE A 171 -40.19 17.28 47.59
CA ILE A 171 -39.53 17.07 48.88
C ILE A 171 -39.60 18.35 49.73
N GLU A 172 -39.33 19.52 49.17
CA GLU A 172 -39.45 20.80 49.87
C GLU A 172 -40.87 21.03 50.40
N THR A 173 -41.88 20.80 49.56
CA THR A 173 -43.30 20.95 49.92
C THR A 173 -43.70 19.97 51.02
N LEU A 174 -43.36 18.68 50.88
CA LEU A 174 -43.60 17.68 51.92
C LEU A 174 -42.90 18.05 53.22
N SER A 175 -41.70 18.63 53.13
CA SER A 175 -40.91 19.05 54.28
C SER A 175 -41.54 20.18 55.10
N GLN A 176 -42.39 20.98 54.46
CA GLN A 176 -43.13 22.07 55.10
C GLN A 176 -44.43 21.60 55.77
N THR A 177 -44.90 20.39 55.43
CA THR A 177 -46.09 19.79 56.06
C THR A 177 -45.72 18.97 57.30
N LYS A 178 -46.54 19.02 58.37
CA LYS A 178 -46.29 18.27 59.63
C LYS A 178 -46.41 16.74 59.50
N ASP A 179 -46.66 16.22 58.29
CA ASP A 179 -47.00 14.82 58.02
C ASP A 179 -45.77 13.89 57.89
N LEU A 180 -44.56 14.47 57.92
CA LEU A 180 -43.29 13.74 57.82
C LEU A 180 -42.96 12.85 59.02
N ALA A 181 -43.57 13.09 60.18
CA ALA A 181 -43.34 12.28 61.37
C ALA A 181 -43.97 10.87 61.26
N THR A 182 -44.81 10.64 60.26
CA THR A 182 -45.42 9.34 60.00
C THR A 182 -44.45 8.40 59.26
N VAL A 183 -44.57 7.09 59.49
CA VAL A 183 -43.80 6.06 58.78
C VAL A 183 -43.98 6.17 57.26
N ASN A 184 -45.20 6.52 56.82
CA ASN A 184 -45.51 6.72 55.40
C ASN A 184 -44.83 7.96 54.81
N GLY A 185 -44.76 9.08 55.56
CA GLY A 185 -44.05 10.28 55.16
C GLY A 185 -42.53 10.05 54.99
N GLN A 186 -41.91 9.32 55.91
CA GLN A 186 -40.50 8.94 55.81
C GLN A 186 -40.22 7.99 54.63
N ALA A 187 -41.10 7.00 54.42
CA ALA A 187 -40.99 6.09 53.28
C ALA A 187 -41.08 6.84 51.93
N LEU A 188 -42.00 7.80 51.81
CA LEU A 188 -42.13 8.64 50.62
C LEU A 188 -40.90 9.51 50.38
N LEU A 189 -40.37 10.18 51.41
CA LEU A 189 -39.13 10.96 51.31
C LEU A 189 -37.95 10.11 50.83
N ASN A 190 -37.78 8.92 51.41
CA ASN A 190 -36.71 7.99 51.01
C ASN A 190 -36.88 7.55 49.56
N ASN A 191 -38.10 7.27 49.12
CA ASN A 191 -38.38 6.89 47.73
C ASN A 191 -38.03 8.04 46.74
N LEU A 192 -38.45 9.26 47.05
CA LEU A 192 -38.14 10.44 46.23
C LEU A 192 -36.64 10.73 46.18
N SER A 193 -35.95 10.64 47.33
CA SER A 193 -34.50 10.85 47.41
C SER A 193 -33.73 9.80 46.60
N ASN A 194 -34.08 8.52 46.73
CA ASN A 194 -33.47 7.45 45.95
C ASN A 194 -33.71 7.62 44.44
N THR A 195 -34.91 8.10 44.06
CA THR A 195 -35.24 8.39 42.66
C THR A 195 -34.39 9.54 42.11
N ILE A 196 -34.19 10.61 42.88
CA ILE A 196 -33.30 11.71 42.51
C ILE A 196 -31.87 11.20 42.30
N LEU A 197 -31.33 10.42 43.25
CA LEU A 197 -29.98 9.86 43.15
C LEU A 197 -29.83 8.96 41.92
N SER A 198 -30.84 8.15 41.62
CA SER A 198 -30.86 7.32 40.41
C SER A 198 -30.79 8.17 39.13
N TYR A 199 -31.63 9.20 39.01
CA TYR A 199 -31.59 10.08 37.83
C TYR A 199 -30.28 10.86 37.72
N GLN A 200 -29.74 11.36 38.83
CA GLN A 200 -28.43 12.03 38.84
C GLN A 200 -27.30 11.08 38.40
N SER A 201 -27.33 9.82 38.85
CA SER A 201 -26.36 8.81 38.41
C SER A 201 -26.49 8.51 36.91
N GLN A 202 -27.71 8.45 36.38
CA GLN A 202 -27.94 8.25 34.94
C GLN A 202 -27.45 9.45 34.13
N MET A 203 -27.71 10.68 34.60
CA MET A 203 -27.21 11.90 33.97
C MET A 203 -25.68 11.91 33.89
N PHE A 204 -25.00 11.54 34.98
CA PHE A 204 -23.54 11.44 35.00
C PHE A 204 -23.01 10.41 33.98
N GLY A 205 -23.63 9.24 33.91
CA GLY A 205 -23.27 8.23 32.90
C GLY A 205 -23.50 8.71 31.46
N ASN A 206 -24.57 9.45 31.22
CA ASN A 206 -24.85 10.08 29.94
C ASN A 206 -23.86 11.20 29.61
N ASP A 207 -23.45 12.01 30.58
CA ASP A 207 -22.46 13.08 30.39
C ASP A 207 -21.12 12.52 29.95
N ILE A 208 -20.68 11.40 30.51
CA ILE A 208 -19.49 10.68 30.05
C ILE A 208 -19.63 10.30 28.56
N LYS A 209 -20.72 9.63 28.19
CA LYS A 209 -20.99 9.24 26.79
C LYS A 209 -21.08 10.44 25.85
N ILE A 210 -21.67 11.54 26.29
CA ILE A 210 -21.72 12.81 25.55
C ILE A 210 -20.30 13.32 25.28
N GLN A 211 -19.40 13.27 26.26
CA GLN A 211 -18.00 13.64 26.03
C GLN A 211 -17.29 12.71 25.06
N HIS A 212 -17.55 11.39 25.14
CA HIS A 212 -17.02 10.45 24.15
C HIS A 212 -17.48 10.81 22.74
N TYR A 213 -18.78 11.00 22.49
CA TYR A 213 -19.28 11.39 21.17
C TYR A 213 -18.73 12.73 20.68
N LYS A 214 -18.61 13.73 21.57
CA LYS A 214 -17.97 15.01 21.23
C LYS A 214 -16.52 14.82 20.80
N SER A 215 -15.76 14.00 21.53
CA SER A 215 -14.37 13.69 21.21
C SER A 215 -14.25 12.96 19.86
N GLN A 216 -15.12 12.00 19.59
CA GLN A 216 -15.17 11.29 18.31
C GLN A 216 -15.41 12.25 17.14
N LEU A 217 -16.38 13.17 17.27
CA LEU A 217 -16.67 14.17 16.23
C LEU A 217 -15.53 15.18 16.04
N GLN A 218 -14.90 15.63 17.13
CA GLN A 218 -13.81 16.60 17.09
C GLN A 218 -12.53 16.03 16.46
N THR A 219 -12.27 14.74 16.66
CA THR A 219 -11.05 14.07 16.19
C THR A 219 -11.25 13.29 14.90
N LEU A 220 -12.45 13.36 14.31
CA LEU A 220 -12.78 12.72 13.04
C LEU A 220 -11.87 13.24 11.92
N ASN A 221 -11.01 12.35 11.42
CA ASN A 221 -10.31 12.51 10.17
C ASN A 221 -11.04 11.76 9.06
N LYS A 222 -11.58 12.52 8.10
CA LYS A 222 -12.37 12.00 6.98
C LYS A 222 -11.51 11.53 5.80
N LYS A 223 -10.21 11.78 5.81
CA LYS A 223 -9.32 11.52 4.68
C LYS A 223 -8.75 10.11 4.74
N ILE A 224 -8.48 9.56 3.56
CA ILE A 224 -7.57 8.43 3.41
C ILE A 224 -6.15 8.97 3.63
N LEU A 225 -5.40 8.36 4.53
CA LEU A 225 -4.02 8.76 4.83
C LEU A 225 -3.02 7.72 4.30
N LEU A 226 -1.80 8.17 4.03
CA LEU A 226 -0.67 7.30 3.73
C LEU A 226 0.14 7.03 4.99
N LEU A 227 0.17 5.77 5.45
CA LEU A 227 1.00 5.39 6.60
C LEU A 227 2.48 5.42 6.20
N GLY A 228 3.20 6.43 6.69
CA GLY A 228 4.62 6.64 6.38
C GLY A 228 4.89 7.24 5.00
N GLY A 229 3.85 7.72 4.30
CA GLY A 229 3.97 8.23 2.93
C GLY A 229 4.21 7.13 1.90
N VAL A 230 4.79 7.51 0.76
CA VAL A 230 5.21 6.56 -0.28
C VAL A 230 6.61 6.04 0.07
N ILE A 231 6.70 4.74 0.35
CA ILE A 231 7.93 4.07 0.77
C ILE A 231 8.56 3.40 -0.43
N LYS A 232 9.84 3.70 -0.67
CA LYS A 232 10.65 3.00 -1.67
C LYS A 232 11.40 1.83 -1.03
N SER A 233 11.36 0.69 -1.69
CA SER A 233 12.18 -0.49 -1.37
C SER A 233 13.67 -0.13 -1.26
N TYR A 234 14.36 -0.74 -0.28
CA TYR A 234 15.79 -0.51 -0.06
C TYR A 234 16.65 -1.12 -1.17
N LYS A 235 16.28 -2.32 -1.65
CA LYS A 235 16.95 -3.01 -2.73
C LYS A 235 16.17 -2.82 -4.04
N PRO A 236 16.86 -2.61 -5.17
CA PRO A 236 16.21 -2.62 -6.46
C PRO A 236 15.62 -3.99 -6.77
N ILE A 237 14.60 -3.99 -7.63
CA ILE A 237 13.88 -5.19 -8.06
C ILE A 237 14.13 -5.46 -9.55
N GLY A 238 14.24 -6.75 -9.91
CA GLY A 238 14.51 -7.17 -11.28
C GLY A 238 15.99 -7.13 -11.66
N LEU A 239 16.27 -6.82 -12.92
CA LEU A 239 17.63 -6.74 -13.46
C LEU A 239 18.34 -5.49 -12.93
N THR A 240 19.32 -5.70 -12.06
CA THR A 240 20.16 -4.65 -11.50
C THR A 240 21.38 -4.40 -12.37
N SER A 241 21.95 -3.19 -12.31
CA SER A 241 23.18 -2.86 -13.05
C SER A 241 24.31 -3.89 -12.85
N PRO A 242 24.62 -4.38 -11.62
CA PRO A 242 25.64 -5.41 -11.43
C PRO A 242 25.31 -6.73 -12.13
N VAL A 243 24.05 -7.18 -12.07
CA VAL A 243 23.61 -8.43 -12.72
C VAL A 243 23.74 -8.32 -14.24
N ILE A 244 23.37 -7.16 -14.81
CA ILE A 244 23.51 -6.87 -16.24
C ILE A 244 24.98 -6.93 -16.67
N VAL A 245 25.89 -6.34 -15.89
CA VAL A 245 27.33 -6.39 -16.21
C VAL A 245 27.85 -7.83 -16.20
N ILE A 246 27.48 -8.63 -15.19
CA ILE A 246 27.90 -10.04 -15.09
C ILE A 246 27.37 -10.84 -16.28
N LEU A 247 26.08 -10.72 -16.59
CA LEU A 247 25.47 -11.40 -17.74
C LEU A 247 26.11 -10.95 -19.06
N GLY A 248 26.41 -9.66 -19.21
CA GLY A 248 27.08 -9.12 -20.39
C GLY A 248 28.50 -9.65 -20.57
N ILE A 249 29.27 -9.83 -19.49
CA ILE A 249 30.60 -10.46 -19.53
C ILE A 249 30.49 -11.92 -20.00
N ILE A 250 29.56 -12.69 -19.42
CA ILE A 250 29.34 -14.09 -19.81
C ILE A 250 28.93 -14.19 -21.29
N LEU A 251 27.99 -13.34 -21.73
CA LEU A 251 27.54 -13.29 -23.11
C LEU A 251 28.70 -12.95 -24.07
N SER A 252 29.56 -12.01 -23.68
CA SER A 252 30.73 -11.60 -24.47
C SER A 252 31.74 -12.75 -24.66
N LEU A 253 31.97 -13.54 -23.61
CA LEU A 253 32.83 -14.74 -23.68
C LEU A 253 32.28 -15.79 -24.65
N VAL A 254 30.98 -16.06 -24.58
CA VAL A 254 30.31 -17.01 -25.48
C VAL A 254 30.36 -16.51 -26.92
N LEU A 255 30.02 -15.24 -27.15
CA LEU A 255 29.99 -14.64 -28.48
C LEU A 255 31.38 -14.61 -29.13
N ALA A 256 32.41 -14.24 -28.36
CA ALA A 256 33.79 -14.24 -28.85
C ALA A 256 34.24 -15.63 -29.28
N THR A 257 33.87 -16.65 -28.52
CA THR A 257 34.16 -18.06 -28.84
C THR A 257 33.50 -18.48 -30.14
N ILE A 258 32.21 -18.19 -30.31
CA ILE A 258 31.45 -18.50 -31.53
C ILE A 258 32.06 -17.79 -32.75
N ILE A 259 32.37 -16.50 -32.63
CA ILE A 259 32.94 -15.71 -33.75
C ILE A 259 34.27 -16.28 -34.22
N VAL A 260 35.16 -16.67 -33.29
CA VAL A 260 36.44 -17.29 -33.62
C VAL A 260 36.24 -18.59 -34.41
N PHE A 261 35.27 -19.43 -34.01
CA PHE A 261 34.97 -20.67 -34.72
C PHE A 261 34.42 -20.42 -36.12
N ILE A 262 33.49 -19.46 -36.27
CA ILE A 262 32.95 -19.11 -37.58
C ILE A 262 34.07 -18.62 -38.53
N ILE A 263 35.00 -17.80 -38.02
CA ILE A 263 36.12 -17.29 -38.83
C ILE A 263 37.03 -18.43 -39.30
N GLU A 264 37.40 -19.36 -38.41
CA GLU A 264 38.24 -20.49 -38.80
C GLU A 264 37.50 -21.43 -39.76
N PHE A 265 36.21 -21.67 -39.53
CA PHE A 265 35.36 -22.47 -40.43
C PHE A 265 35.31 -21.87 -41.84
N ILE A 266 35.07 -20.57 -41.96
CA ILE A 266 35.07 -19.86 -43.26
C ILE A 266 36.46 -19.94 -43.92
N LYS A 267 37.54 -19.82 -43.14
CA LYS A 267 38.91 -19.88 -43.65
C LYS A 267 39.24 -21.27 -44.19
N ASN A 268 38.86 -22.32 -43.48
CA ASN A 268 39.05 -23.72 -43.89
C ASN A 268 38.25 -24.02 -45.16
N LEU A 269 36.97 -23.65 -45.21
CA LEU A 269 36.14 -23.76 -46.42
C LEU A 269 36.80 -23.08 -47.63
N ARG A 270 37.32 -21.86 -47.44
CA ARG A 270 37.98 -21.12 -48.52
C ARG A 270 39.26 -21.81 -49.00
N GLN A 271 40.03 -22.43 -48.11
CA GLN A 271 41.22 -23.19 -48.47
C GLN A 271 40.86 -24.46 -49.23
N GLU A 272 39.84 -25.19 -48.79
CA GLU A 272 39.36 -26.41 -49.46
C GLU A 272 38.84 -26.11 -50.87
N VAL A 273 38.03 -25.06 -51.03
CA VAL A 273 37.54 -24.60 -52.34
C VAL A 273 38.70 -24.23 -53.27
N LYS A 274 39.71 -23.51 -52.77
CA LYS A 274 40.91 -23.17 -53.57
C LYS A 274 41.69 -24.40 -53.99
N GLN A 275 41.86 -25.39 -53.12
CA GLN A 275 42.55 -26.63 -53.45
C GLN A 275 41.79 -27.46 -54.48
N LYS A 276 40.46 -27.49 -54.40
CA LYS A 276 39.59 -28.18 -55.37
C LYS A 276 39.56 -27.50 -56.74
N LEU A 277 39.68 -26.17 -56.81
CA LEU A 277 39.74 -25.42 -58.07
C LEU A 277 41.12 -25.44 -58.75
N ALA A 278 42.18 -25.77 -58.01
CA ALA A 278 43.56 -25.83 -58.51
C ALA A 278 43.96 -27.24 -59.01
N LYS A 279 43.09 -28.24 -58.84
CA LYS A 279 43.20 -29.57 -59.43
C LYS A 279 42.35 -29.64 -60.70
#